data_AF-A0A3B8W1M4-F1
#
_entry.id   AF-A0A3B8W1M4-F1
#
_cell.length_a   1.000
_cell.length_b   1.000
_cell.length_c   1.000
_cell.angle_alpha   90.00
_cell.angle_beta   90.00
_cell.angle_gamma   90.00
#
_symmetry.space_group_name_H-M   'P 1'
#
loop_
_entity.id
_entity.type
_entity.pdbx_description
1 polymer ?
#
loop_
_entity_poly.entity_id
_entity_poly.type
_entity_poly.pdbx_seq_one_letter_code
_entity_poly.pdbx_strand_id
1 'polypeptide(L)' 'MIERDALYYDAIDLLKALIAIPSLSREETNAADYLSAYLEKKHCKVYRKGNNVWCYSDEYNPKKPTVLLNSHIDTVKPA' A
#
# COMPACT_ATOMS: atom_id res chain seq x y z
N MET A 1 22.15 -4.19 3.70
CA MET A 1 21.18 -5.07 3.01
C MET A 1 20.07 -5.35 3.99
N ILE A 2 18.79 -5.22 3.62
CA ILE A 2 17.69 -5.55 4.54
C ILE A 2 17.55 -7.07 4.52
N GLU A 3 17.54 -7.69 5.71
CA GLU A 3 17.35 -9.13 5.84
C GLU A 3 15.97 -9.54 5.34
N ARG A 4 15.89 -10.66 4.61
CA ARG A 4 14.63 -11.17 4.05
C ARG A 4 13.57 -11.35 5.13
N ASP A 5 13.98 -11.86 6.29
CA ASP A 5 13.07 -12.12 7.40
C ASP A 5 12.51 -10.81 7.98
N ALA A 6 13.27 -9.72 7.96
CA ALA A 6 12.76 -8.40 8.36
C ALA A 6 11.66 -7.91 7.43
N LEU A 7 11.82 -8.06 6.10
CA LEU A 7 10.77 -7.73 5.12
C LEU A 7 9.55 -8.65 5.27
N TYR A 8 9.77 -9.93 5.58
CA TYR A 8 8.71 -10.90 5.79
C TYR A 8 7.82 -10.52 6.98
N TYR A 9 8.42 -10.22 8.13
CA TYR A 9 7.66 -9.84 9.32
C TYR A 9 6.98 -8.47 9.18
N ASP A 10 7.63 -7.51 8.54
CA ASP A 10 7.06 -6.19 8.22
C ASP A 10 5.82 -6.31 7.31
N ALA A 11 5.86 -7.19 6.30
CA ALA A 11 4.71 -7.50 5.46
C ALA A 11 3.56 -8.17 6.23
N ILE A 12 3.87 -9.07 7.16
CA ILE A 12 2.87 -9.70 8.05
C ILE A 12 2.19 -8.64 8.93
N ASP A 13 2.95 -7.72 9.50
CA ASP A 13 2.40 -6.69 10.38
C ASP A 13 1.54 -5.68 9.62
N LEU A 14 1.93 -5.30 8.40
CA LEU A 14 1.08 -4.54 7.49
C LEU A 14 -0.23 -5.27 7.19
N LEU A 15 -0.16 -6.56 6.84
CA LEU A 15 -1.34 -7.36 6.51
C LEU A 15 -2.31 -7.47 7.70
N LYS A 16 -1.80 -7.74 8.91
CA LYS A 16 -2.63 -7.79 10.13
C LYS A 16 -3.34 -6.47 10.39
N ALA A 17 -2.64 -5.35 10.23
CA ALA A 17 -3.22 -4.04 10.43
C ALA A 17 -4.31 -3.72 9.40
N LEU A 18 -4.11 -4.07 8.13
CA LEU A 18 -5.12 -3.90 7.09
C LEU A 18 -6.35 -4.78 7.31
N ILE A 19 -6.19 -6.04 7.75
CA ILE A 19 -7.32 -6.92 8.10
C ILE A 19 -8.19 -6.33 9.21
N ALA A 20 -7.58 -5.66 10.19
CA ALA A 20 -8.30 -5.06 11.30
C ALA A 20 -9.10 -3.81 10.92
N ILE A 21 -8.90 -3.25 9.72
CA ILE A 21 -9.60 -2.06 9.22
C ILE A 21 -10.67 -2.52 8.23
N PRO A 22 -11.96 -2.37 8.53
CA PRO A 22 -13.01 -2.64 7.56
C PRO A 22 -12.82 -1.78 6.32
N SER A 23 -12.82 -2.43 5.15
CA SER A 23 -12.59 -1.78 3.86
C SER A 23 -13.51 -2.34 2.79
N LEU A 24 -14.81 -2.45 3.07
CA LEU A 24 -15.77 -2.90 2.06
C LEU A 24 -15.65 -2.05 0.79
N SER A 25 -15.93 -2.63 -0.39
CA SER A 25 -15.90 -1.87 -1.64
C SER A 25 -16.71 -0.57 -1.52
N ARG A 26 -16.06 0.57 -1.80
CA ARG A 26 -16.48 1.98 -1.64
C ARG A 26 -16.37 2.58 -0.23
N GLU A 27 -15.88 1.84 0.76
CA GLU A 27 -15.72 2.25 2.17
C GLU A 27 -14.25 2.10 2.64
N GLU A 28 -13.28 2.19 1.74
CA GLU A 28 -11.87 1.88 2.00
C GLU A 28 -11.06 3.04 2.60
N THR A 29 -11.69 4.15 2.96
CA THR A 29 -10.99 5.40 3.31
C THR A 29 -9.98 5.22 4.43
N ASN A 30 -10.36 4.53 5.51
CA ASN A 30 -9.45 4.28 6.64
C ASN A 30 -8.29 3.35 6.26
N ALA A 31 -8.51 2.36 5.38
CA ALA A 31 -7.46 1.47 4.92
C ALA A 31 -6.48 2.21 3.99
N ALA A 32 -6.99 3.09 3.12
CA ALA A 32 -6.16 3.95 2.28
C ALA A 32 -5.35 4.98 3.10
N ASP A 33 -5.93 5.54 4.17
CA ASP A 33 -5.22 6.42 5.12
C ASP A 33 -4.07 5.67 5.80
N TYR A 34 -4.34 4.48 6.32
CA TYR A 34 -3.32 3.64 6.95
C TYR A 34 -2.19 3.27 5.98
N LEU A 35 -2.53 2.81 4.78
CA LEU A 35 -1.53 2.44 3.76
C LEU A 35 -0.69 3.65 3.32
N SER A 36 -1.29 4.84 3.20
CA SER A 36 -0.56 6.07 2.87
C SER A 36 0.47 6.39 3.95
N ALA A 37 0.07 6.42 5.21
CA ALA A 37 0.97 6.69 6.33
C ALA A 37 2.08 5.63 6.47
N TYR A 38 1.75 4.36 6.23
CA TYR A 38 2.73 3.28 6.22
C TYR A 38 3.82 3.48 5.15
N LEU A 39 3.42 3.83 3.92
CA LEU A 39 4.35 4.09 2.82
C LEU A 39 5.20 5.35 3.06
N GLU A 40 4.61 6.42 3.60
CA GLU A 40 5.35 7.63 4.00
C GLU A 40 6.40 7.34 5.08
N LYS A 41 6.07 6.49 6.07
CA LYS A 41 7.03 6.03 7.08
C LYS A 41 8.18 5.22 6.48
N LYS A 42 7.97 4.58 5.34
CA LYS A 42 9.01 3.89 4.54
C LYS A 42 9.75 4.85 3.59
N HIS A 43 9.55 6.15 3.75
CA HIS A 43 10.15 7.22 2.95
C HIS A 43 9.69 7.23 1.48
N CYS A 44 8.58 6.57 1.14
CA CYS A 44 7.99 6.68 -0.18
C CYS A 44 7.17 7.97 -0.29
N LYS A 45 7.35 8.73 -1.37
CA LYS A 45 6.44 9.85 -1.70
C LYS A 45 5.11 9.30 -2.21
N VAL A 46 4.09 9.42 -1.38
CA VAL A 46 2.74 8.92 -1.68
C VAL A 46 1.96 9.90 -2.54
N TYR A 47 1.24 9.35 -3.52
CA TYR A 47 0.25 10.03 -4.32
C TYR A 47 -1.11 9.36 -4.12
N ARG A 48 -2.19 10.15 -4.14
CA ARG A 48 -3.53 9.66 -3.83
C ARG A 48 -4.61 10.32 -4.68
N LYS A 49 -5.63 9.52 -5.04
CA LYS A 49 -6.89 9.97 -5.66
C LYS A 49 -8.05 9.11 -5.15
N GLY A 50 -8.94 9.70 -4.36
CA GLY A 50 -9.95 8.93 -3.61
C GLY A 50 -9.26 7.94 -2.66
N ASN A 51 -9.64 6.66 -2.72
CA ASN A 51 -9.01 5.59 -1.94
C ASN A 51 -7.89 4.85 -2.70
N ASN A 52 -7.49 5.34 -3.88
CA ASN A 52 -6.36 4.79 -4.64
C ASN A 52 -5.06 5.46 -4.19
N VAL A 53 -4.06 4.65 -3.84
CA VAL A 53 -2.75 5.07 -3.32
C VAL A 53 -1.66 4.48 -4.20
N TRP A 54 -0.66 5.27 -4.60
CA TRP A 54 0.49 4.79 -5.35
C TRP A 54 1.76 5.59 -5.04
N CYS A 55 2.91 5.04 -5.44
CA CYS A 55 4.23 5.66 -5.33
C CYS A 55 5.00 5.42 -6.61
N TYR A 56 6.01 6.25 -6.87
CA TYR A 56 7.02 6.00 -7.91
C TYR A 56 8.33 5.56 -7.25
N SER A 57 9.17 4.85 -8.00
CA SER A 57 10.57 4.67 -7.61
C SER A 57 11.28 6.03 -7.55
N ASP A 58 12.21 6.21 -6.62
CA ASP A 58 12.96 7.47 -6.48
C ASP A 58 13.69 7.88 -7.78
N GLU A 59 14.15 6.90 -8.57
CA GLU A 59 14.82 7.13 -9.86
C GLU A 59 13.87 7.10 -11.07
N TYR A 60 12.60 7.48 -10.90
CA TYR A 60 11.63 7.48 -11.98
C TYR A 60 12.12 8.32 -13.17
N ASN A 61 12.10 7.71 -14.36
CA ASN A 61 12.51 8.34 -15.60
C ASN A 61 11.51 8.03 -16.72
N PRO A 62 10.79 9.03 -17.25
CA PRO A 62 9.78 8.81 -18.29
C PRO A 62 10.36 8.33 -19.63
N LYS A 63 11.69 8.34 -19.81
CA LYS A 63 12.38 7.80 -21.00
C LYS A 63 12.71 6.30 -20.87
N LYS A 64 12.46 5.68 -19.72
CA LYS A 64 12.66 4.24 -19.49
C LYS A 64 11.30 3.51 -19.44
N PRO A 65 11.23 2.22 -19.81
CA PRO A 65 10.03 1.42 -19.58
C PRO A 65 9.63 1.43 -18.10
N THR A 66 8.32 1.47 -17.84
CA THR A 66 7.75 1.47 -16.49
C THR A 66 6.98 0.19 -16.25
N VAL A 67 7.22 -0.47 -15.11
CA VAL A 67 6.44 -1.62 -14.64
C VAL A 67 5.52 -1.16 -13.52
N LEU A 68 4.23 -1.49 -13.64
CA LEU A 68 3.24 -1.22 -12.60
C LEU A 68 3.06 -2.48 -11.73
N LEU A 69 3.31 -2.33 -10.42
CA LEU A 69 2.90 -3.31 -9.41
C LEU A 69 1.58 -2.85 -8.81
N ASN A 70 0.52 -3.64 -8.96
CA ASN A 70 -0.82 -3.24 -8.56
C ASN A 70 -1.57 -4.36 -7.83
N SER A 71 -2.36 -3.96 -6.83
CA SER A 71 -3.31 -4.79 -6.10
C SER A 71 -4.47 -3.89 -5.62
N HIS A 72 -5.46 -4.47 -4.95
CA HIS A 72 -6.61 -3.75 -4.40
C HIS A 72 -6.66 -3.89 -2.87
N ILE A 73 -7.29 -2.93 -2.19
CA ILE A 73 -7.39 -2.90 -0.71
C ILE A 73 -8.82 -3.09 -0.20
N ASP A 74 -9.79 -3.12 -1.11
CA ASP A 74 -11.18 -3.35 -0.77
C ASP A 74 -11.45 -4.83 -0.50
N THR A 75 -12.44 -5.08 0.35
CA THR A 75 -12.89 -6.40 0.76
C THR A 75 -14.35 -6.61 0.39
N VAL A 76 -14.71 -7.87 0.17
CA VAL A 76 -16.12 -8.26 0.00
C VAL A 76 -16.83 -8.26 1.35
N LYS A 77 -18.17 -8.22 1.32
CA LYS A 77 -18.97 -8.38 2.54
C LYS A 77 -18.68 -9.75 3.18
N PRO A 78 -18.54 -9.81 4.52
CA PRO A 78 -18.49 -11.09 5.23
C PRO A 78 -19.71 -11.93 4.89
N ALA A 79 -19.50 -13.24 4.76
CA ALA A 79 -20.56 -14.23 4.56
C ALA A 79 -21.25 -14.59 5.88
#